data_AF-A0A842ZR76-F1
#
_entry.id   AF-A0A842ZR76-F1
#
_cell.length_a   1.000
_cell.length_b   1.000
_cell.length_c   1.000
_cell.angle_alpha   90.00
_cell.angle_beta   90.00
_cell.angle_gamma   90.00
#
_symmetry.space_group_name_H-M   'P 1'
#
loop_
_entity.id
_entity.type
_entity.pdbx_description
1 polymer ?
#
loop_
_entity_poly.entity_id
_entity_poly.type
_entity_poly.pdbx_seq_one_letter_code
_entity_poly.pdbx_strand_id
1 'polypeptide(L)'
;MADLLFEESALVLTGIFITFISSSLYTINAHGFVARGKYRKKEEAILIFLGSTVFLGLLTPLIHEVSKLTITIVPVTSIAGIVLIGTNFVLHYSIPSWRQTSTKSLLIYLLGIFLVVLGFLISIYF
;
A
#
# COMPACT_ATOMS: atom_id res chain seq x y z
N MET A 1 -24.86 -7.04 10.14
CA MET A 1 -23.70 -6.69 10.98
C MET A 1 -22.41 -7.22 10.36
N ALA A 2 -22.32 -8.52 10.05
CA ALA A 2 -21.16 -9.10 9.36
C ALA A 2 -20.91 -8.49 7.98
N ASP A 3 -21.95 -8.32 7.16
CA ASP A 3 -21.82 -7.71 5.81
C ASP A 3 -21.35 -6.25 5.88
N LEU A 4 -21.81 -5.50 6.89
CA LEU A 4 -21.35 -4.13 7.12
C LEU A 4 -19.86 -4.10 7.47
N LEU A 5 -19.41 -4.96 8.40
CA LEU A 5 -18.00 -5.04 8.77
C LEU A 5 -17.12 -5.49 7.60
N PHE A 6 -17.62 -6.38 6.74
CA PHE A 6 -16.93 -6.80 5.53
C PHE A 6 -16.74 -5.64 4.54
N GLU A 7 -17.80 -4.89 4.25
CA GLU A 7 -17.74 -3.74 3.35
C GLU A 7 -16.82 -2.64 3.88
N GLU A 8 -16.91 -2.30 5.17
CA GLU A 8 -16.02 -1.32 5.80
C GLU A 8 -14.55 -1.77 5.76
N SER A 9 -14.29 -3.07 5.99
CA SER A 9 -12.94 -3.63 5.89
C SER A 9 -12.41 -3.55 4.45
N ALA A 10 -13.26 -3.81 3.45
CA ALA A 10 -12.91 -3.69 2.05
C ALA A 10 -12.59 -2.25 1.67
N LEU A 11 -13.36 -1.27 2.17
CA LEU A 11 -13.09 0.16 1.99
C LEU A 11 -11.75 0.57 2.60
N VAL A 12 -11.44 0.11 3.82
CA VAL A 12 -10.13 0.35 4.45
C VAL A 12 -9.00 -0.18 3.57
N LEU A 13 -9.11 -1.43 3.10
CA LEU A 13 -8.09 -2.04 2.25
C LEU A 13 -7.99 -1.34 0.88
N THR A 14 -9.11 -0.83 0.35
CA THR A 14 -9.15 -0.03 -0.87
C THR A 14 -8.30 1.22 -0.71
N GLY A 15 -8.46 1.95 0.40
CA GLY A 15 -7.65 3.14 0.72
C GLY A 15 -6.15 2.82 0.84
N ILE A 16 -5.80 1.67 1.42
CA ILE A 16 -4.41 1.21 1.52
C ILE A 16 -3.84 0.94 0.11
N PHE A 17 -4.55 0.21 -0.74
CA PHE A 17 -4.11 -0.07 -2.11
C PHE A 17 -3.96 1.20 -2.94
N ILE A 18 -4.90 2.13 -2.86
CA ILE A 18 -4.80 3.43 -3.53
C ILE A 18 -3.55 4.17 -3.06
N THR A 19 -3.25 4.16 -1.76
CA THR A 19 -2.05 4.80 -1.20
C THR A 19 -0.77 4.20 -1.79
N PHE A 20 -0.68 2.86 -1.86
CA PHE A 20 0.49 2.21 -2.47
C PHE A 20 0.60 2.49 -3.97
N ILE A 21 -0.49 2.41 -4.72
CA ILE A 21 -0.46 2.73 -6.16
C ILE A 21 -0.07 4.20 -6.36
N SER A 22 -0.63 5.13 -5.58
CA SER A 22 -0.28 6.55 -5.65
C SER A 22 1.21 6.77 -5.41
N SER A 23 1.81 6.05 -4.47
CA SER A 23 3.25 6.17 -4.19
C SER A 23 4.15 5.78 -5.37
N SER A 24 3.65 4.93 -6.28
CA SER A 24 4.35 4.56 -7.52
C SER A 24 4.22 5.60 -8.64
N LEU A 25 3.20 6.46 -8.59
CA LEU A 25 2.94 7.49 -9.60
C LEU A 25 3.80 8.73 -9.35
N TYR A 26 3.85 9.19 -8.09
CA TYR A 26 4.62 10.35 -7.68
C TYR A 26 4.91 10.36 -6.17
N THR A 27 5.85 11.20 -5.76
CA THR A 27 6.18 11.49 -4.37
C THR A 27 6.22 12.99 -4.15
N ILE A 28 5.58 13.47 -3.08
CA ILE A 28 5.68 14.86 -2.63
C ILE A 28 6.53 14.84 -1.37
N ASN A 29 7.64 15.58 -1.38
CA ASN A 29 8.54 15.69 -0.24
C ASN A 29 8.88 17.16 0.04
N ALA A 30 9.68 17.42 1.09
CA ALA A 30 10.07 18.78 1.48
C ALA A 30 10.85 19.55 0.39
N HIS A 31 11.44 18.85 -0.59
CA HIS A 31 12.22 19.45 -1.66
C HIS A 31 11.41 19.66 -2.95
N GLY A 32 10.22 19.08 -3.06
CA GLY A 32 9.30 19.30 -4.17
C GLY A 32 8.53 18.06 -4.62
N PHE A 33 8.06 18.12 -5.87
CA PHE A 33 7.30 17.05 -6.51
C PHE A 33 8.23 16.18 -7.36
N VAL A 34 8.27 14.88 -7.08
CA VAL A 34 9.11 13.91 -7.79
C VAL A 34 8.22 12.90 -8.50
N ALA A 35 8.47 12.66 -9.78
CA ALA A 35 7.82 11.60 -10.54
C ALA A 35 8.82 10.89 -11.43
N ARG A 36 8.86 9.56 -11.35
CA ARG A 36 9.86 8.70 -12.02
C ARG A 36 11.30 9.10 -11.68
N GLY A 37 11.57 9.38 -10.40
CA GLY A 37 12.90 9.74 -9.89
C GLY A 37 13.43 11.13 -10.29
N LYS A 38 12.61 11.99 -10.93
CA LYS A 38 12.99 13.35 -11.33
C LYS A 38 12.08 14.38 -10.70
N TYR A 39 12.67 15.49 -10.26
CA TYR A 39 11.92 16.68 -9.85
C TYR A 39 11.16 17.26 -11.04
N ARG A 40 9.91 17.67 -10.80
CA ARG A 40 9.01 18.21 -11.81
C ARG A 40 8.77 19.70 -11.60
N LYS A 41 8.64 20.42 -12.71
CA LYS A 41 8.19 21.81 -12.69
C LYS A 41 6.74 21.90 -12.25
N LYS A 42 6.28 23.09 -11.86
CA LYS A 42 4.93 23.32 -11.34
C LYS A 42 3.84 22.80 -12.28
N GLU A 43 3.93 23.11 -13.57
CA GLU A 43 2.95 22.74 -14.57
C GLU A 43 2.90 21.22 -14.78
N GLU A 44 4.07 20.58 -14.87
CA GLU A 44 4.19 19.12 -14.97
C GLU A 44 3.64 18.43 -13.71
N ALA A 45 3.95 18.96 -12.52
CA ALA A 45 3.47 18.43 -11.26
C ALA A 45 1.94 18.49 -11.16
N ILE A 46 1.32 19.61 -11.58
CA ILE A 46 -0.14 19.75 -11.62
C ILE A 46 -0.75 18.71 -12.57
N LEU A 47 -0.19 18.56 -13.78
CA LEU A 47 -0.70 17.59 -14.76
C LEU A 47 -0.58 16.15 -14.26
N ILE A 48 0.54 15.78 -13.64
CA ILE A 48 0.74 14.44 -13.09
C ILE A 48 -0.20 14.19 -11.91
N PHE A 49 -0.33 15.15 -11.00
CA PHE A 49 -1.21 15.03 -9.84
C PHE A 49 -2.68 14.90 -10.25
N LEU A 50 -3.14 15.78 -11.14
CA LEU A 50 -4.52 15.75 -11.64
C LEU A 50 -4.79 14.47 -12.43
N GLY A 51 -3.90 14.09 -13.34
CA GLY A 51 -4.01 12.86 -14.11
C GLY A 51 -4.04 11.62 -13.21
N SER A 52 -3.17 11.56 -12.20
CA SER A 52 -3.16 10.47 -11.20
C SER A 52 -4.45 10.43 -10.39
N THR A 53 -4.97 11.59 -9.99
CA THR A 53 -6.21 11.69 -9.20
C THR A 53 -7.41 11.17 -9.99
N VAL A 54 -7.57 11.62 -11.24
CA VAL A 54 -8.64 11.16 -12.12
C VAL A 54 -8.50 9.67 -12.42
N PHE A 55 -7.29 9.23 -12.76
CA PHE A 55 -7.01 7.83 -13.04
C PHE A 55 -7.32 6.91 -11.85
N LEU A 56 -6.84 7.26 -10.65
CA LEU A 56 -7.11 6.50 -9.43
C LEU A 56 -8.59 6.54 -9.04
N GLY A 57 -9.26 7.69 -9.23
CA GLY A 57 -10.70 7.80 -9.02
C GLY A 57 -11.50 6.83 -9.91
N LEU A 58 -11.13 6.73 -11.18
CA LEU A 58 -11.75 5.78 -12.11
C LEU A 58 -11.42 4.32 -11.78
N LEU A 59 -10.23 4.04 -11.26
CA LEU A 59 -9.82 2.70 -10.84
C LEU A 59 -10.38 2.28 -9.47
N THR A 60 -10.87 3.21 -8.66
CA THR A 60 -11.31 2.94 -7.29
C THR A 60 -12.34 1.79 -7.19
N PRO A 61 -13.38 1.70 -8.05
CA PRO A 61 -14.32 0.57 -8.01
C PRO A 61 -13.64 -0.77 -8.27
N LEU A 62 -12.69 -0.83 -9.21
CA LEU A 62 -11.93 -2.05 -9.50
C LEU A 62 -11.04 -2.44 -8.31
N ILE A 63 -10.35 -1.45 -7.72
CA ILE A 63 -9.51 -1.68 -6.53
C ILE A 63 -10.38 -2.19 -5.38
N HIS A 64 -11.59 -1.67 -5.23
CA HIS A 64 -12.52 -2.09 -4.19
C HIS A 64 -12.96 -3.55 -4.35
N GLU A 65 -13.28 -4.00 -5.57
CA GLU A 65 -13.57 -5.41 -5.83
C GLU A 65 -12.36 -6.32 -5.55
N VAL A 66 -11.15 -5.87 -5.91
CA VAL A 66 -9.91 -6.58 -5.55
C VAL A 66 -9.72 -6.63 -4.03
N SER A 67 -10.06 -5.56 -3.30
CA SER A 67 -10.02 -5.54 -1.84
C SER A 67 -10.99 -6.53 -1.22
N LYS A 68 -12.24 -6.62 -1.73
CA LYS A 68 -13.21 -7.65 -1.29
C LYS A 68 -12.66 -9.04 -1.50
N LEU A 69 -12.19 -9.34 -2.71
CA LEU A 69 -11.61 -10.63 -3.05
C LEU A 69 -10.41 -10.96 -2.15
N THR A 70 -9.57 -9.97 -1.86
CA THR A 70 -8.40 -10.14 -0.97
C THR A 70 -8.85 -10.51 0.44
N ILE A 71 -9.85 -9.85 1.00
CA ILE A 71 -10.37 -10.17 2.34
C ILE A 71 -10.99 -11.57 2.39
N THR A 72 -11.61 -12.02 1.30
CA THR A 72 -12.18 -13.37 1.22
C THR A 72 -11.12 -14.46 1.18
N ILE A 73 -9.98 -14.22 0.53
CA ILE A 73 -8.95 -15.24 0.27
C ILE A 73 -7.81 -15.19 1.30
N VAL A 74 -7.47 -14.00 1.77
CA VAL A 74 -6.27 -13.76 2.58
C VAL A 74 -6.69 -13.52 4.04
N PRO A 75 -6.14 -14.30 4.99
CA PRO A 75 -6.41 -14.09 6.40
C PRO A 75 -6.04 -12.67 6.84
N VAL A 76 -6.85 -12.06 7.71
CA VAL A 76 -6.68 -10.66 8.16
C VAL A 76 -5.27 -10.43 8.76
N THR A 77 -4.76 -11.39 9.54
CA THR A 77 -3.40 -11.34 10.09
C THR A 77 -2.34 -11.28 8.99
N SER A 78 -2.54 -12.03 7.90
CA SER A 78 -1.63 -12.02 6.75
C SER A 78 -1.73 -10.73 5.95
N ILE A 79 -2.93 -10.14 5.81
CA ILE A 79 -3.11 -8.81 5.20
C ILE A 79 -2.28 -7.77 5.98
N ALA A 80 -2.35 -7.75 7.31
CA ALA A 80 -1.56 -6.85 8.13
C ALA A 80 -0.05 -7.02 7.89
N GLY A 81 0.43 -8.26 7.77
CA GLY A 81 1.82 -8.55 7.43
C GLY A 81 2.22 -8.04 6.04
N ILE A 82 1.39 -8.24 5.02
CA ILE A 82 1.61 -7.75 3.65
C ILE A 82 1.69 -6.21 3.63
N VAL A 83 0.76 -5.54 4.31
CA VAL A 83 0.74 -4.07 4.39
C VAL A 83 2.02 -3.54 5.05
N LEU A 84 2.50 -4.21 6.10
CA LEU A 84 3.70 -3.83 6.81
C LEU A 84 4.97 -4.00 5.94
N ILE A 85 5.08 -5.10 5.20
CA ILE A 85 6.14 -5.33 4.21
C ILE A 85 6.09 -4.27 3.10
N GLY A 86 4.91 -4.06 2.51
CA GLY A 86 4.69 -3.12 1.42
C GLY A 86 5.02 -1.68 1.82
N THR A 87 4.63 -1.28 3.03
CA THR A 87 4.95 0.05 3.57
C THR A 87 6.47 0.25 3.68
N ASN A 88 7.19 -0.72 4.26
CA ASN A 88 8.63 -0.60 4.40
C ASN A 88 9.36 -0.57 3.05
N PHE A 89 8.84 -1.30 2.05
CA PHE A 89 9.35 -1.29 0.70
C PHE A 89 9.11 0.05 -0.01
N VAL A 90 7.90 0.60 0.08
CA VAL A 90 7.55 1.90 -0.50
C VAL A 90 8.39 3.01 0.12
N LEU A 91 8.56 3.00 1.45
CA LEU A 91 9.40 3.99 2.14
C LEU A 91 10.87 3.89 1.72
N HIS A 92 11.40 2.67 1.53
CA HIS A 92 12.75 2.48 0.99
C HIS A 92 12.92 3.15 -0.38
N TYR A 93 11.96 2.97 -1.29
CA TYR A 93 12.02 3.56 -2.62
C TYR A 93 11.82 5.08 -2.61
N SER A 94 11.01 5.58 -1.69
CA SER A 94 10.62 6.99 -1.63
C SER A 94 11.64 7.87 -0.88
N ILE A 95 12.43 7.29 0.02
CA ILE A 95 13.34 8.02 0.91
C ILE A 95 14.78 7.55 0.66
N PRO A 96 15.64 8.39 0.03
CA PRO A 96 17.02 8.00 -0.32
C PRO A 96 17.88 7.56 0.87
N SER A 97 17.60 8.06 2.08
CA SER A 97 18.32 7.69 3.30
C SER A 97 17.83 6.39 3.95
N TRP A 98 16.70 5.83 3.50
CA TRP A 98 16.09 4.65 4.09
C TRP A 98 16.77 3.38 3.58
N ARG A 99 17.56 2.72 4.44
CA ARG A 99 18.28 1.50 4.07
C ARG A 99 17.46 0.25 4.39
N GLN A 100 17.10 -0.51 3.35
CA GLN A 100 16.35 -1.76 3.47
C GLN A 100 17.06 -2.81 4.34
N THR A 101 18.40 -2.81 4.32
CA THR A 101 19.25 -3.73 5.09
C THR A 101 19.59 -3.25 6.49
N SER A 102 19.06 -2.09 6.91
CA SER A 102 19.23 -1.64 8.29
C SER A 102 18.54 -2.61 9.26
N THR A 103 19.10 -2.78 10.45
CA THR A 103 18.54 -3.67 11.48
C THR A 103 17.05 -3.37 11.76
N LYS A 104 16.67 -2.09 11.78
CA LYS A 104 15.28 -1.67 11.97
C LYS A 104 14.38 -2.13 10.81
N SER A 105 14.81 -1.94 9.57
CA SER A 105 14.05 -2.39 8.40
C SER A 105 13.93 -3.91 8.32
N LEU A 106 14.99 -4.64 8.68
CA LEU A 106 14.97 -6.11 8.72
C LEU A 106 13.99 -6.63 9.78
N LEU A 107 13.94 -6.02 10.97
CA LEU A 107 12.96 -6.39 12.00
C LEU A 107 11.52 -6.19 11.52
N ILE A 108 11.25 -5.10 10.79
CA ILE A 108 9.94 -4.85 10.18
C ILE A 108 9.62 -5.94 9.15
N TYR A 109 10.54 -6.29 8.25
CA TYR A 109 10.30 -7.38 7.30
C TYR A 109 10.08 -8.73 7.99
N LEU A 110 10.88 -9.07 9.00
CA LEU A 110 10.72 -10.31 9.75
C LEU A 110 9.36 -10.38 10.45
N LEU A 111 8.93 -9.30 11.07
CA LEU A 111 7.60 -9.22 11.68
C LEU A 111 6.50 -9.38 10.63
N GLY A 112 6.63 -8.71 9.48
CA GLY A 112 5.68 -8.82 8.38
C GLY A 112 5.57 -10.25 7.85
N ILE A 113 6.70 -10.90 7.59
CA ILE A 113 6.76 -12.30 7.14
C ILE A 113 6.14 -13.22 8.19
N PHE A 114 6.48 -13.01 9.46
CA PHE A 114 5.91 -13.78 10.57
C PHE A 114 4.38 -13.67 10.61
N LEU A 115 3.82 -12.46 10.49
CA LEU A 115 2.37 -12.24 10.46
C LEU A 115 1.70 -12.90 9.25
N VAL A 116 2.35 -12.85 8.07
CA VAL A 116 1.87 -13.54 6.86
C VAL A 116 1.77 -15.04 7.09
N VAL A 117 2.85 -15.65 7.54
CA VAL A 117 2.90 -17.10 7.80
C VAL A 117 1.91 -17.48 8.89
N LEU A 118 1.88 -16.74 10.00
CA LEU A 118 0.98 -17.00 11.12
C LEU A 118 -0.49 -16.95 10.69
N GLY A 119 -0.90 -15.96 9.89
CA GLY A 119 -2.29 -15.85 9.45
C GLY A 119 -2.74 -17.03 8.59
N PHE A 120 -1.88 -17.50 7.67
CA PHE A 120 -2.18 -18.69 6.88
C PHE A 120 -2.17 -19.97 7.72
N LEU A 121 -1.25 -20.11 8.69
CA LEU A 121 -1.27 -21.24 9.61
C LEU A 121 -2.57 -21.27 10.42
N ILE A 122 -2.99 -20.15 11.01
CA ILE A 122 -4.25 -20.06 11.76
C ILE A 122 -5.42 -20.51 10.88
N SER A 123 -5.50 -20.02 9.64
CA SER A 123 -6.58 -20.36 8.71
C SER A 123 -6.62 -21.82 8.25
N ILE A 124 -5.51 -22.57 8.41
CA ILE A 124 -5.47 -24.01 8.10
C ILE A 124 -5.94 -24.83 9.30
N TYR A 125 -5.62 -24.38 10.51
CA TYR A 125 -5.89 -25.13 11.75
C TYR A 125 -7.21 -24.77 12.43
N PHE A 126 -7.87 -23.67 12.03
CA PHE A 126 -9.15 -23.18 12.54
C PHE A 126 -10.06 -22.78 11.38
#